data_AF-A0A952S2K7-F1
#
_entry.id   AF-A0A952S2K7-F1
#
_cell.length_a   1.000
_cell.length_b   1.000
_cell.length_c   1.000
_cell.angle_alpha   90.00
_cell.angle_beta   90.00
_cell.angle_gamma   90.00
#
_symmetry.space_group_name_H-M   'P 1'
#
loop_
_entity.id
_entity.type
_entity.pdbx_description
1 polymer ?
#
loop_
_entity_poly.entity_id
_entity_poly.type
_entity_poly.pdbx_seq_one_letter_code
_entity_poly.pdbx_strand_id
1 'polypeptide(L)'
;PVGSARDRFSIKFYVVAVTFLLFDLEILFMIPFAVAFKSLLGLEKMTGVMYGTIAFIGIMIFLATVVIGLVYDWKKGAFDWSSQARASAKAQAIAMRKSRAAEVDGHGDLQRAA
;
A
#
# COMPACT_ATOMS: atom_id res chain seq x y z
N PRO A 1 -6.50 -30.94 5.67
CA PRO A 1 -6.22 -29.53 5.34
C PRO A 1 -5.37 -29.48 4.07
N VAL A 2 -5.86 -28.84 3.01
CA VAL A 2 -5.16 -28.73 1.73
C VAL A 2 -4.46 -27.36 1.67
N GLY A 3 -3.12 -27.37 1.69
CA GLY A 3 -2.27 -26.17 1.58
C GLY A 3 -1.08 -26.18 2.55
N SER A 4 0.12 -25.90 2.04
CA SER A 4 1.33 -25.73 2.87
C SER A 4 1.26 -24.39 3.62
N ALA A 5 1.46 -24.40 4.94
CA ALA A 5 1.38 -23.21 5.81
C ALA A 5 2.48 -22.14 5.57
N ARG A 6 3.35 -22.34 4.58
CA ARG A 6 4.50 -21.48 4.25
C ARG A 6 4.28 -20.72 2.94
N ASP A 7 3.03 -20.38 2.64
CA ASP A 7 2.72 -19.69 1.40
C ASP A 7 3.28 -18.27 1.42
N ARG A 8 3.79 -17.81 0.27
CA ARG A 8 4.48 -16.53 0.17
C ARG A 8 3.45 -15.41 0.06
N PHE A 9 3.15 -14.76 1.17
CA PHE A 9 2.28 -13.58 1.18
C PHE A 9 2.90 -12.44 0.36
N SER A 10 2.06 -11.70 -0.36
CA SER A 10 2.49 -10.59 -1.22
C SER A 10 3.02 -9.42 -0.40
N ILE A 11 4.20 -8.90 -0.77
CA ILE A 11 4.88 -7.73 -0.15
C ILE A 11 4.00 -6.47 -0.14
N LYS A 12 2.97 -6.41 -0.99
CA LYS A 12 2.02 -5.29 -1.07
C LYS A 12 1.34 -4.94 0.25
N PHE A 13 1.01 -5.93 1.08
CA PHE A 13 0.43 -5.69 2.40
C PHE A 13 1.37 -4.91 3.32
N TYR A 14 2.66 -5.20 3.25
CA TYR A 14 3.69 -4.49 4.01
C TYR A 14 3.79 -3.03 3.56
N VAL A 15 3.75 -2.76 2.26
CA VAL A 15 3.81 -1.38 1.73
C VAL A 15 2.63 -0.58 2.26
N VAL A 16 1.40 -1.11 2.17
CA VAL A 16 0.20 -0.43 2.71
C VAL A 16 0.32 -0.21 4.22
N ALA A 17 0.83 -1.19 4.96
CA ALA A 17 1.00 -1.06 6.42
C ALA A 17 2.02 0.02 6.79
N VAL A 18 3.13 0.12 6.06
CA VAL A 18 4.14 1.16 6.29
C VAL A 18 3.59 2.54 5.89
N THR A 19 2.87 2.66 4.77
CA THR A 19 2.21 3.92 4.37
C THR A 19 1.19 4.35 5.42
N PHE A 20 0.40 3.42 5.97
CA PHE A 20 -0.55 3.71 7.05
C PHE A 20 0.16 4.17 8.32
N LEU A 21 1.23 3.47 8.74
CA LEU A 21 2.04 3.85 9.90
C LEU A 21 2.63 5.26 9.74
N LEU A 22 3.16 5.58 8.56
CA LEU A 22 3.69 6.91 8.28
C LEU A 22 2.60 7.98 8.38
N PHE A 23 1.42 7.75 7.80
CA PHE A 23 0.31 8.70 7.89
C PHE A 23 -0.18 8.91 9.33
N ASP A 24 -0.27 7.84 10.13
CA ASP A 24 -0.68 7.93 11.54
C ASP A 24 0.31 8.75 12.38
N LEU A 25 1.61 8.62 12.10
CA LEU A 25 2.64 9.42 12.78
C LEU A 25 2.50 10.91 12.47
N GLU A 26 2.08 11.27 11.26
CA GLU A 26 1.89 12.67 10.89
C GLU A 26 0.71 13.30 11.65
N ILE A 27 -0.38 12.54 11.85
CA ILE A 27 -1.51 12.98 12.70
C ILE A 27 -1.06 13.12 14.16
N LEU A 28 -0.23 12.20 14.64
CA LEU A 28 0.31 12.26 16.00
C LEU A 28 1.10 13.56 16.22
N PHE A 29 1.88 14.01 15.24
CA PHE A 29 2.59 15.30 15.29
C PHE A 29 1.64 16.51 15.17
N MET A 30 0.52 16.38 14.47
CA MET A 30 -0.48 17.44 14.33
C MET A 30 -1.16 17.81 15.64
N ILE A 31 -1.38 16.87 16.56
CA ILE A 31 -2.07 17.13 17.83
C ILE A 31 -1.35 18.18 18.69
N PRO A 32 -0.07 17.99 19.10
CA PRO A 32 0.64 18.98 19.91
C PRO A 32 0.80 20.30 19.16
N PHE A 33 0.99 20.25 17.83
CA PHE A 33 1.06 21.44 17.00
C PHE A 33 -0.24 22.25 17.04
N ALA A 34 -1.40 21.60 16.87
CA ALA A 34 -2.71 22.26 16.89
C ALA A 34 -3.00 22.91 18.26
N VAL A 35 -2.61 22.25 19.35
CA VAL A 35 -2.72 22.81 20.71
C VAL A 35 -1.82 24.04 20.87
N ALA A 36 -0.57 23.98 20.42
CA ALA A 36 0.37 25.11 20.48
C ALA A 36 -0.08 26.30 19.61
N PHE A 37 -0.64 26.02 18.42
CA PHE A 37 -1.16 27.03 17.50
C PHE A 37 -2.29 27.87 18.12
N LYS A 38 -3.20 27.23 18.88
CA LYS A 38 -4.27 27.93 19.61
C LYS A 38 -3.71 28.95 20.60
N SER A 39 -2.62 28.62 21.30
CA SER A 39 -1.97 29.52 22.24
C SER A 39 -1.26 30.69 21.53
N LEU A 40 -0.69 30.45 20.35
CA LEU A 40 -0.01 31.47 19.54
C LEU A 40 -0.98 32.53 18.98
N LEU A 41 -2.19 32.15 18.59
CA LEU A 41 -3.23 33.11 18.16
C LEU A 41 -3.78 33.98 19.30
N GLY A 42 -3.56 33.58 20.56
CA GLY A 42 -4.02 34.32 21.74
C GLY A 42 -3.06 35.41 22.23
N LEU A 43 -1.80 35.45 21.73
CA LEU A 43 -0.83 36.51 22.03
C LEU A 43 -1.10 37.76 21.18
N GLU A 44 -0.62 38.93 21.63
CA GLU A 44 -0.86 40.24 21.00
C GLU A 44 -0.88 40.24 19.46
N LYS A 45 -1.86 40.98 18.90
CA LYS A 45 -2.24 40.95 17.47
C LYS A 45 -1.10 41.22 16.47
N MET A 46 -0.02 41.90 16.84
CA MET A 46 1.08 42.16 15.89
C MET A 46 2.07 40.98 15.80
N THR A 47 2.53 40.44 16.93
CA THR A 47 3.47 39.32 16.97
C THR A 47 2.79 37.99 16.69
N GLY A 48 1.54 37.81 17.16
CA GLY A 48 0.76 36.59 16.93
C GLY A 48 0.46 36.33 15.44
N VAL A 49 0.31 37.37 14.62
CA VAL A 49 0.05 37.21 13.18
C VAL A 49 1.28 36.71 12.44
N MET A 50 2.49 37.18 12.79
CA MET A 50 3.72 36.72 12.14
C MET A 50 4.01 35.24 12.48
N TYR A 51 3.94 34.87 13.76
CA TYR A 51 4.14 33.48 14.20
C TYR A 51 3.02 32.54 13.71
N GLY A 52 1.77 33.02 13.71
CA GLY A 52 0.62 32.28 13.18
C GLY A 52 0.75 32.00 11.68
N THR A 53 1.24 32.97 10.90
CA THR A 53 1.46 32.78 9.45
C THR A 53 2.56 31.76 9.18
N ILE A 54 3.68 31.83 9.91
CA ILE A 54 4.79 30.86 9.75
C ILE A 54 4.33 29.45 10.13
N ALA A 55 3.62 29.30 11.26
CA ALA A 55 3.08 28.02 11.67
C ALA A 55 2.05 27.49 10.67
N PHE A 56 1.19 28.34 10.11
CA PHE A 56 0.25 27.97 9.05
C PHE A 56 0.97 27.45 7.79
N ILE A 57 2.02 28.14 7.34
CA ILE A 57 2.83 27.66 6.21
C ILE A 57 3.50 26.32 6.57
N GLY A 58 3.99 26.18 7.79
CA GLY A 58 4.58 24.93 8.29
C GLY A 58 3.62 23.74 8.18
N ILE A 59 2.38 23.89 8.64
CA ILE A 59 1.39 22.81 8.53
C ILE A 59 0.99 22.53 7.08
N MET A 60 0.95 23.55 6.22
CA MET A 60 0.69 23.35 4.79
C MET A 60 1.80 22.55 4.10
N ILE A 61 3.06 22.81 4.43
CA ILE A 61 4.20 22.03 3.90
C ILE A 61 4.15 20.59 4.42
N PHE A 62 3.82 20.41 5.70
CA PHE A 62 3.68 19.11 6.32
C PHE A 62 2.59 18.27 5.64
N LEU A 63 1.39 18.85 5.45
CA LEU A 63 0.30 18.22 4.69
C LEU A 63 0.69 17.93 3.23
N ALA A 64 1.36 18.87 2.57
CA ALA A 64 1.83 18.67 1.19
C ALA A 64 2.78 17.47 1.08
N THR A 65 3.62 17.23 2.09
CA THR A 65 4.57 16.11 2.12
C THR A 65 3.84 14.77 2.15
N VAL A 66 2.80 14.65 2.99
CA VAL A 66 1.93 13.46 3.04
C VAL A 66 1.22 13.23 1.71
N VAL A 67 0.67 14.30 1.11
CA VAL A 67 -0.01 14.21 -0.18
C VAL A 67 0.96 13.76 -1.28
N ILE A 68 2.18 14.29 -1.32
CA ILE A 68 3.21 13.88 -2.28
C ILE A 68 3.57 12.41 -2.10
N GLY A 69 3.75 11.95 -0.86
CA GLY A 69 4.00 10.54 -0.54
C GLY A 69 2.87 9.63 -1.02
N LEU A 70 1.62 10.00 -0.75
CA LEU A 70 0.44 9.25 -1.18
C LEU A 70 0.30 9.20 -2.70
N VAL A 71 0.51 10.32 -3.39
CA VAL A 71 0.48 10.37 -4.86
C VAL A 71 1.58 9.50 -5.45
N TYR A 72 2.79 9.50 -4.87
CA TYR A 72 3.88 8.64 -5.30
C TYR A 72 3.52 7.14 -5.16
N ASP A 73 3.03 6.74 -3.98
CA ASP A 73 2.63 5.35 -3.71
C ASP A 73 1.50 4.91 -4.63
N TRP A 74 0.54 5.80 -4.90
CA TRP A 74 -0.55 5.53 -5.83
C TRP A 74 -0.04 5.33 -7.26
N LYS A 75 0.82 6.23 -7.76
CA LYS A 75 1.43 6.09 -9.10
C LYS A 75 2.28 4.83 -9.23
N LYS A 76 2.90 4.36 -8.14
CA LYS A 76 3.67 3.11 -8.12
C LYS A 76 2.82 1.85 -8.02
N GLY A 77 1.50 1.99 -7.87
CA GLY A 77 0.57 0.88 -7.81
C GLY A 77 0.63 0.13 -6.47
N ALA A 78 1.00 0.80 -5.37
CA ALA A 78 1.00 0.23 -4.03
C ALA A 78 -0.37 -0.37 -3.65
N PHE A 79 -1.44 0.20 -4.21
CA PHE A 79 -2.83 -0.20 -3.97
C PHE A 79 -3.43 -1.16 -5.01
N ASP A 80 -2.71 -1.53 -6.09
CA ASP A 80 -3.27 -2.41 -7.12
C ASP A 80 -3.18 -3.89 -6.72
N TRP A 81 -4.28 -4.43 -6.22
CA TRP A 81 -4.42 -5.84 -5.88
C TRP A 81 -4.69 -6.75 -7.09
N SER A 82 -5.28 -6.19 -8.14
CA SER A 82 -5.92 -6.93 -9.23
C SER A 82 -4.94 -7.56 -10.22
N SER A 83 -3.77 -6.94 -10.39
CA SER A 83 -2.74 -7.37 -11.33
C SER A 83 -2.09 -8.70 -10.90
N GLN A 84 -1.71 -8.83 -9.63
CA GLN A 84 -1.03 -10.04 -9.14
C GLN A 84 -1.99 -11.21 -8.96
N ALA A 85 -3.21 -10.98 -8.48
CA ALA A 85 -4.22 -12.02 -8.33
C ALA A 85 -4.51 -12.71 -9.68
N ARG A 86 -4.64 -11.93 -10.75
CA ARG A 86 -4.86 -12.44 -12.11
C ARG A 86 -3.62 -13.14 -12.68
N ALA A 87 -2.41 -12.61 -12.44
CA ALA A 87 -1.17 -13.23 -12.89
C ALA A 87 -0.96 -14.63 -12.26
N SER A 88 -1.16 -14.75 -10.95
CA SER A 88 -1.08 -16.01 -10.22
C SER A 88 -2.16 -17.00 -10.67
N ALA A 89 -3.39 -16.54 -10.87
CA ALA A 89 -4.48 -17.36 -11.38
C ALA A 89 -4.20 -17.89 -12.81
N LYS A 90 -3.64 -17.05 -13.69
CA LYS A 90 -3.27 -17.46 -15.06
C LYS A 90 -2.14 -18.48 -15.07
N ALA A 91 -1.14 -18.30 -14.21
CA ALA A 91 -0.03 -19.23 -14.05
C ALA A 91 -0.51 -20.61 -13.60
N GLN A 92 -1.41 -20.66 -12.61
CA GLN A 92 -2.03 -21.91 -12.14
C GLN A 92 -2.88 -22.57 -13.23
N ALA A 93 -3.66 -21.80 -14.00
CA ALA A 93 -4.48 -22.32 -15.08
C ALA A 93 -3.64 -22.94 -16.22
N ILE A 94 -2.49 -22.35 -16.56
CA ILE A 94 -1.56 -22.90 -17.56
C ILE A 94 -0.91 -24.19 -17.04
N ALA A 95 -0.49 -24.20 -15.76
CA ALA A 95 0.07 -25.39 -15.14
C ALA A 95 -0.93 -26.56 -15.12
N MET A 96 -2.19 -26.31 -14.75
CA MET A 96 -3.25 -27.32 -14.80
C MET A 96 -3.57 -27.79 -16.22
N ARG A 97 -3.54 -26.88 -17.22
CA ARG A 97 -3.71 -27.27 -18.62
C ARG A 97 -2.58 -28.18 -19.09
N LYS A 98 -1.34 -27.88 -18.70
CA LYS A 98 -0.17 -28.69 -19.06
C LYS A 98 -0.22 -30.07 -18.39
N SER A 99 -0.59 -30.15 -17.12
CA SER A 99 -0.74 -31.44 -16.43
C SER A 99 -1.86 -32.28 -17.03
N ARG A 100 -3.01 -31.67 -17.35
CA ARG A 100 -4.13 -32.35 -18.02
C ARG A 100 -3.74 -32.84 -19.43
N ALA A 101 -2.98 -32.05 -20.19
CA ALA A 101 -2.51 -32.48 -21.51
C ALA A 101 -1.54 -33.67 -21.43
N ALA A 102 -0.63 -33.68 -20.46
CA ALA A 102 0.29 -34.80 -20.24
C ALA A 102 -0.43 -36.08 -19.77
N GLU A 103 -1.49 -35.94 -18.98
CA GLU A 103 -2.32 -37.07 -18.54
C GLU A 103 -3.11 -37.70 -19.70
N VAL A 104 -3.65 -36.87 -20.60
CA VAL A 104 -4.36 -37.34 -21.81
C VAL A 104 -3.42 -38.06 -22.78
N ASP A 105 -2.22 -37.52 -22.99
CA ASP A 105 -1.21 -38.11 -23.87
C ASP A 105 -0.73 -39.47 -23.35
N GLY A 106 -0.44 -39.56 -22.04
CA GLY A 106 -0.09 -40.83 -21.39
C GLY A 106 -1.19 -41.89 -21.48
N HIS A 107 -2.47 -41.49 -21.44
CA HIS A 107 -3.59 -42.41 -21.64
C HIS A 107 -3.70 -42.93 -23.09
N GLY A 108 -3.33 -42.11 -24.08
CA GLY A 108 -3.32 -42.49 -25.49
C GLY A 108 -2.20 -43.48 -25.84
N ASP A 109 -1.03 -43.31 -25.22
CA ASP A 109 0.10 -44.22 -25.41
C ASP A 109 -0.15 -45.60 -24.81
N LEU A 110 -0.80 -45.66 -23.64
CA LEU A 110 -1.22 -46.93 -23.02
C LEU A 110 -2.25 -47.69 -23.87
N GLN A 111 -3.09 -46.99 -24.63
CA GLN A 111 -4.06 -47.61 -25.54
C GLN A 111 -3.44 -48.08 -26.87
N ARG A 112 -2.28 -47.54 -27.26
CA ARG A 112 -1.56 -47.93 -28.49
C ARG A 112 -0.56 -49.06 -28.28
N ALA A 113 -0.12 -49.26 -27.02
CA ALA A 113 0.83 -50.29 -26.64
C ALA A 113 0.17 -51.65 -26.28
N ALA A 114 -1.16 -51.72 -26.27
CA ALA A 114 -1.97 -52.93 -26.05
C ALA A 114 -2.57 -53.44 -27.37
#